data_AF-W4RIY2-F1
#
_entry.id   AF-W4RIY2-F1
#
_cell.length_a   1.000
_cell.length_b   1.000
_cell.length_c   1.000
_cell.angle_alpha   90.00
_cell.angle_beta   90.00
_cell.angle_gamma   90.00
#
_symmetry.space_group_name_H-M   'P 1'
#
loop_
_entity.id
_entity.type
_entity.pdbx_description
1 polymer ?
#
loop_
_entity_poly.entity_id
_entity_poly.type
_entity_poly.pdbx_seq_one_letter_code
_entity_poly.pdbx_strand_id
1 'polypeptide(L)'
;MKKHQLVKTLISSALILPAVVSIQAPSTEAATTTQIASAVQKAISNSQILRRATSIEWNGDGKTRPYTEYNNTKAAYYYAEKLVKAMPSSNTKVVYQAKLGEVKTQIDRAVAYIDAITAGEKIVVKKNALQSQVNKGLLTAETESLYHSLSFEIGKQAKLLDRVYGVTTREYIRQYYKQTSERLRDDLSYPVTAKMALDQIETSKSNEEILRESKKVLMFLQVVPQKSFKEQLTVRWKSLEGKVPSTIQDAEYKNLLSVYNNMAELEKTIKPGVSSPKVPLLFEETKNGIAQVGHELAKRKLDETLTNVMNNLYLSVSEIKTLLTKKAAEKGIPPEIVKSIALTENGNFQQFLPNGEVFESFDNGYGIMQVTPLSEHDTRYDWEKVKYDLGYNIETGVNILLEKWGYSGSRRLPVVNDGNKETLENWYFAIIAYNGLSKRNDPITSSKATYQEKVYANLSSMKPEIISEDQLKISYNPATGQMLFNDKMLYVTTKKTKSAQLYKVGDTLSLPSAVNLRKVPTTVNNTPIKQLEKGTAITIIDQPTEDSNKFNIFTWYKVKVNSTGETGYVASLW
;
A
#
# COMPACT_ATOMS: atom_id res chain seq x y z
N MET A 1 -13.97 -11.82 -10.49
CA MET A 1 -14.40 -13.14 -10.99
C MET A 1 -14.82 -14.01 -9.81
N LYS A 2 -15.99 -14.62 -9.91
CA LYS A 2 -16.73 -15.28 -8.81
C LYS A 2 -15.93 -16.46 -8.21
N LYS A 3 -15.78 -16.46 -6.88
CA LYS A 3 -15.30 -17.60 -6.08
C LYS A 3 -16.35 -18.72 -6.14
N HIS A 4 -16.06 -19.81 -6.84
CA HIS A 4 -16.78 -21.06 -6.65
C HIS A 4 -16.17 -21.80 -5.47
N GLN A 5 -16.90 -21.84 -4.35
CA GLN A 5 -16.65 -22.79 -3.27
C GLN A 5 -17.05 -24.19 -3.77
N LEU A 6 -16.06 -25.07 -3.94
CA LEU A 6 -16.30 -26.48 -4.22
C LEU A 6 -16.40 -27.23 -2.89
N VAL A 7 -17.62 -27.71 -2.63
CA VAL A 7 -17.95 -28.63 -1.54
C VAL A 7 -17.22 -29.95 -1.79
N LYS A 8 -16.35 -30.34 -0.85
CA LYS A 8 -15.70 -31.65 -0.83
C LYS A 8 -16.72 -32.69 -0.35
N THR A 9 -17.35 -33.40 -1.28
CA THR A 9 -18.14 -34.59 -0.94
C THR A 9 -17.19 -35.78 -0.80
N LEU A 10 -16.99 -36.24 0.44
CA LEU A 10 -16.36 -37.51 0.77
C LEU A 10 -17.23 -38.65 0.22
N ILE A 11 -16.74 -39.36 -0.80
CA ILE A 11 -17.31 -40.66 -1.20
C ILE A 11 -16.27 -41.72 -0.85
N SER A 12 -16.72 -42.67 -0.03
CA SER A 12 -15.99 -43.80 0.51
C SER A 12 -15.24 -44.59 -0.55
N SER A 13 -13.92 -44.70 -0.36
CA SER A 13 -13.01 -45.57 -1.09
C SER A 13 -13.27 -47.05 -0.76
N ALA A 14 -13.84 -47.80 -1.71
CA ALA A 14 -13.74 -49.26 -1.69
C ALA A 14 -12.34 -49.66 -2.19
N LEU A 15 -11.47 -50.04 -1.25
CA LEU A 15 -10.20 -50.72 -1.53
C LEU A 15 -10.50 -52.08 -2.16
N ILE A 16 -10.21 -52.23 -3.45
CA ILE A 16 -10.08 -53.55 -4.08
C ILE A 16 -8.60 -53.95 -3.96
N LEU A 17 -8.34 -54.94 -3.12
CA LEU A 17 -7.03 -55.57 -2.94
C LEU A 17 -6.50 -56.14 -4.27
N PRO A 18 -5.21 -55.99 -4.61
CA PRO A 18 -4.63 -56.72 -5.73
C PRO A 18 -4.36 -58.17 -5.32
N ALA A 19 -5.04 -59.13 -5.94
CA ALA A 19 -4.66 -60.53 -5.86
C ALA A 19 -3.27 -60.70 -6.51
N VAL A 20 -2.31 -61.20 -5.73
CA VAL A 20 -0.97 -61.55 -6.20
C VAL A 20 -1.09 -62.83 -7.03
N VAL A 21 -0.97 -62.72 -8.35
CA VAL A 21 -0.78 -63.87 -9.23
C VAL A 21 0.72 -64.01 -9.49
N SER A 22 1.28 -65.12 -9.03
CA SER A 22 2.66 -65.53 -9.29
C SER A 22 2.91 -65.71 -10.79
N ILE A 23 4.01 -65.13 -11.30
CA ILE A 23 4.43 -65.28 -12.69
C ILE A 23 5.28 -66.57 -12.80
N GLN A 24 4.78 -67.55 -13.53
CA GLN A 24 5.59 -68.58 -14.18
C GLN A 24 5.53 -68.36 -15.70
N ALA A 25 6.63 -68.55 -16.40
CA ALA A 25 6.68 -68.65 -17.85
C ALA A 25 7.69 -69.75 -18.25
N PRO A 26 7.58 -70.37 -19.45
CA PRO A 26 6.52 -70.28 -20.45
C PRO A 26 5.93 -71.67 -20.83
N SER A 27 4.62 -71.74 -21.07
CA SER A 27 4.05 -72.70 -22.01
C SER A 27 3.40 -71.93 -23.15
N THR A 28 3.60 -72.43 -24.36
CA THR A 28 3.08 -71.91 -25.63
C THR A 28 1.57 -72.17 -25.76
N GLU A 29 0.78 -71.62 -24.84
CA GLU A 29 -0.66 -71.56 -24.94
C GLU A 29 -1.10 -70.11 -25.17
N ALA A 30 -2.04 -69.91 -26.09
CA ALA A 30 -2.63 -68.59 -26.33
C ALA A 30 -3.33 -68.11 -25.04
N ALA A 31 -3.06 -66.87 -24.62
CA ALA A 31 -3.66 -66.29 -23.43
C ALA A 31 -5.20 -66.35 -23.50
N THR A 32 -5.85 -66.71 -22.39
CA THR A 32 -7.31 -66.86 -22.34
C THR A 32 -8.01 -65.52 -22.47
N THR A 33 -9.25 -65.52 -22.98
CA THR A 33 -10.08 -64.31 -23.14
C THR A 33 -10.22 -63.52 -21.83
N THR A 34 -10.28 -64.23 -20.69
CA THR A 34 -10.34 -63.67 -19.33
C THR A 34 -9.04 -62.99 -18.92
N GLN A 35 -7.88 -63.56 -19.26
CA GLN A 35 -6.58 -62.96 -18.99
C GLN A 35 -6.40 -61.64 -19.76
N ILE A 36 -6.81 -61.63 -21.04
CA ILE A 36 -6.74 -60.42 -21.88
C ILE A 36 -7.64 -59.32 -21.32
N ALA A 37 -8.88 -59.64 -20.96
CA ALA A 37 -9.82 -58.69 -20.36
C ALA A 37 -9.25 -58.09 -19.06
N SER A 38 -8.66 -58.91 -18.20
CA SER A 38 -8.05 -58.49 -16.93
C SER A 38 -6.85 -57.57 -17.15
N ALA A 39 -6.00 -57.87 -18.13
CA ALA A 39 -4.85 -57.04 -18.49
C ALA A 39 -5.28 -55.64 -19.00
N VAL A 40 -6.28 -55.60 -19.88
CA VAL A 40 -6.86 -54.34 -20.38
C VAL A 40 -7.46 -53.53 -19.22
N GLN A 41 -8.22 -54.18 -18.33
CA GLN A 41 -8.82 -53.50 -17.18
C GLN A 41 -7.75 -52.93 -16.23
N LYS A 42 -6.67 -53.68 -15.99
CA LYS A 42 -5.53 -53.19 -15.18
C LYS A 42 -4.86 -51.96 -15.81
N ALA A 43 -4.68 -51.95 -17.13
CA ALA A 43 -4.14 -50.79 -17.84
C ALA A 43 -5.04 -49.55 -17.71
N ILE A 44 -6.37 -49.74 -17.79
CA ILE A 44 -7.36 -48.67 -17.60
C ILE A 44 -7.36 -48.15 -16.16
N SER A 45 -7.36 -49.03 -15.15
CA SER A 45 -7.32 -48.62 -13.75
C SER A 45 -6.06 -47.82 -13.42
N ASN A 46 -4.89 -48.26 -13.90
CA ASN A 46 -3.64 -47.52 -13.71
C ASN A 46 -3.67 -46.16 -14.43
N SER A 47 -4.24 -46.06 -15.63
CA SER A 47 -4.33 -44.79 -16.36
C SER A 47 -5.22 -43.77 -15.64
N GLN A 48 -6.29 -44.21 -14.98
CA GLN A 48 -7.15 -43.34 -14.16
C GLN A 48 -6.40 -42.79 -12.93
N ILE A 49 -5.59 -43.63 -12.27
CA ILE A 49 -4.73 -43.20 -11.16
C ILE A 49 -3.72 -42.15 -11.66
N LEU A 50 -3.04 -42.43 -12.78
CA LEU A 50 -2.09 -41.51 -13.40
C LEU A 50 -2.76 -40.19 -13.77
N ARG A 51 -3.98 -40.21 -14.34
CA ARG A 51 -4.74 -39.00 -14.66
C ARG A 51 -5.00 -38.13 -13.43
N ARG A 52 -5.37 -38.75 -12.30
CA ARG A 52 -5.59 -38.02 -11.05
C ARG A 52 -4.29 -37.42 -10.52
N ALA A 53 -3.18 -38.15 -10.63
CA ALA A 53 -1.87 -37.68 -10.20
C ALA A 53 -1.29 -36.55 -11.08
N THR A 54 -1.70 -36.44 -12.35
CA THR A 54 -1.22 -35.41 -13.29
C THR A 54 -2.20 -34.27 -13.51
N SER A 55 -3.21 -34.08 -12.65
CA SER A 55 -4.20 -33.02 -12.80
C SER A 55 -4.49 -32.33 -11.46
N ILE A 56 -4.43 -30.99 -11.46
CA ILE A 56 -4.72 -30.18 -10.28
C ILE A 56 -6.19 -30.18 -9.88
N GLU A 57 -7.07 -30.61 -10.78
CA GLU A 57 -8.49 -30.78 -10.48
C GLU A 57 -8.73 -32.02 -9.59
N TRP A 58 -7.69 -32.82 -9.38
CA TRP A 58 -7.71 -34.06 -8.61
C TRP A 58 -6.56 -34.08 -7.59
N ASN A 59 -5.57 -34.96 -7.77
CA ASN A 59 -4.51 -35.21 -6.79
C ASN A 59 -3.17 -34.58 -7.20
N GLY A 60 -3.05 -34.06 -8.42
CA GLY A 60 -1.83 -33.42 -8.89
C GLY A 60 -1.59 -32.08 -8.18
N ASP A 61 -0.36 -31.83 -7.77
CA ASP A 61 0.04 -30.59 -7.08
C ASP A 61 0.80 -29.62 -8.01
N GLY A 62 1.07 -30.02 -9.25
CA GLY A 62 1.85 -29.26 -10.22
C GLY A 62 3.35 -29.23 -9.92
N LYS A 63 3.83 -30.06 -8.99
CA LYS A 63 5.21 -30.02 -8.47
C LYS A 63 5.84 -31.40 -8.35
N THR A 64 5.05 -32.42 -8.06
CA THR A 64 5.49 -33.79 -7.88
C THR A 64 5.40 -34.55 -9.20
N ARG A 65 6.46 -35.26 -9.58
CA ARG A 65 6.47 -36.11 -10.78
C ARG A 65 5.93 -37.50 -10.41
N PRO A 66 4.81 -37.97 -11.01
CA PRO A 66 4.20 -39.24 -10.64
C PRO A 66 4.89 -40.42 -11.36
N TYR A 67 6.19 -40.62 -11.11
CA TYR A 67 6.98 -41.66 -11.79
C TYR A 67 6.45 -43.07 -11.51
N THR A 68 5.99 -43.33 -10.28
CA THR A 68 5.42 -44.62 -9.89
C THR A 68 4.17 -44.93 -10.70
N GLU A 69 3.21 -44.01 -10.73
CA GLU A 69 1.96 -44.14 -11.48
C GLU A 69 2.24 -44.23 -12.99
N TYR A 70 3.20 -43.44 -13.49
CA TYR A 70 3.61 -43.43 -14.89
C TYR A 70 4.18 -44.78 -15.31
N ASN A 71 5.15 -45.30 -14.56
CA ASN A 71 5.81 -46.59 -14.85
C ASN A 71 4.82 -47.76 -14.73
N ASN A 72 3.97 -47.76 -13.70
CA ASN A 72 2.93 -48.78 -13.51
C ASN A 72 1.90 -48.78 -14.66
N THR A 73 1.50 -47.60 -15.14
CA THR A 73 0.59 -47.47 -16.29
C THR A 73 1.26 -47.93 -17.57
N LYS A 74 2.51 -47.52 -17.81
CA LYS A 74 3.29 -47.89 -18.99
C LYS A 74 3.51 -49.40 -19.07
N ALA A 75 3.90 -50.04 -17.97
CA ALA A 75 4.07 -51.49 -17.90
C ALA A 75 2.75 -52.24 -18.16
N ALA A 76 1.66 -51.82 -17.52
CA ALA A 76 0.34 -52.43 -17.73
C ALA A 76 -0.17 -52.26 -19.17
N TYR A 77 0.06 -51.08 -19.77
CA TYR A 77 -0.28 -50.80 -21.16
C TYR A 77 0.45 -51.73 -22.13
N TYR A 78 1.79 -51.83 -22.07
CA TYR A 78 2.53 -52.69 -23.01
C TYR A 78 2.20 -54.17 -22.85
N TYR A 79 1.96 -54.62 -21.61
CA TYR A 79 1.52 -55.99 -21.36
C TYR A 79 0.16 -56.27 -22.01
N ALA A 80 -0.83 -55.40 -21.77
CA ALA A 80 -2.15 -55.52 -22.37
C ALA A 80 -2.11 -55.39 -23.91
N GLU A 81 -1.30 -54.47 -24.44
CA GLU A 81 -1.13 -54.25 -25.87
C GLU A 81 -0.56 -55.48 -26.58
N LYS A 82 0.46 -56.13 -25.98
CA LYS A 82 1.03 -57.38 -26.49
C LYS A 82 -0.04 -58.47 -26.61
N LEU A 83 -0.84 -58.65 -25.56
CA LEU A 83 -1.90 -59.66 -25.53
C LEU A 83 -3.02 -59.37 -26.54
N VAL A 84 -3.48 -58.11 -26.63
CA VAL A 84 -4.54 -57.70 -27.56
C VAL A 84 -4.07 -57.80 -29.02
N LYS A 85 -2.82 -57.47 -29.33
CA LYS A 85 -2.26 -57.60 -30.70
C LYS A 85 -2.29 -59.05 -31.20
N ALA A 86 -2.02 -60.00 -30.31
CA ALA A 86 -2.04 -61.44 -30.60
C ALA A 86 -3.45 -62.04 -30.79
N MET A 87 -4.53 -61.29 -30.48
CA MET A 87 -5.89 -61.77 -30.70
C MET A 87 -6.23 -61.89 -32.19
N PRO A 88 -7.08 -62.84 -32.60
CA PRO A 88 -7.72 -62.84 -33.91
C PRO A 88 -8.52 -61.56 -34.16
N SER A 89 -8.67 -61.18 -35.43
CA SER A 89 -9.51 -60.05 -35.84
C SER A 89 -10.95 -60.25 -35.37
N SER A 90 -11.44 -59.35 -34.54
CA SER A 90 -12.77 -59.40 -33.93
C SER A 90 -13.21 -58.03 -33.43
N ASN A 91 -14.52 -57.81 -33.27
CA ASN A 91 -15.06 -56.58 -32.68
C ASN A 91 -14.49 -56.32 -31.28
N THR A 92 -14.27 -57.37 -30.49
CA THR A 92 -13.65 -57.29 -29.16
C THR A 92 -12.23 -56.74 -29.22
N LYS A 93 -11.42 -57.18 -30.19
CA LYS A 93 -10.06 -56.67 -30.40
C LYS A 93 -10.09 -55.16 -30.69
N VAL A 94 -11.00 -54.71 -31.56
CA VAL A 94 -11.17 -53.29 -31.90
C VAL A 94 -11.53 -52.46 -30.66
N VAL A 95 -12.46 -52.94 -29.83
CA VAL A 95 -12.85 -52.28 -28.58
C VAL A 95 -11.68 -52.17 -27.60
N TYR A 96 -10.89 -53.24 -27.43
CA TYR A 96 -9.72 -53.20 -26.56
C TYR A 96 -8.60 -52.28 -27.10
N GLN A 97 -8.39 -52.24 -28.42
CA GLN A 97 -7.45 -51.30 -29.03
C GLN A 97 -7.87 -49.84 -28.79
N ALA A 98 -9.15 -49.52 -28.92
CA ALA A 98 -9.67 -48.18 -28.62
C ALA A 98 -9.42 -47.78 -27.15
N LYS A 99 -9.76 -48.67 -26.21
CA LYS A 99 -9.51 -48.46 -24.77
C LYS A 99 -8.02 -48.27 -24.46
N LEU A 100 -7.15 -49.06 -25.08
CA LEU A 100 -5.70 -48.91 -24.93
C LEU A 100 -5.17 -47.62 -25.59
N GLY A 101 -5.83 -47.12 -26.63
CA GLY A 101 -5.56 -45.79 -27.22
C GLY A 101 -5.78 -44.65 -26.22
N GLU A 102 -6.83 -44.73 -25.40
CA GLU A 102 -7.07 -43.76 -24.33
C GLU A 102 -6.00 -43.85 -23.22
N VAL A 103 -5.61 -45.07 -22.85
CA VAL A 103 -4.51 -45.30 -21.89
C VAL A 103 -3.21 -44.69 -22.43
N LYS A 104 -2.89 -44.90 -23.71
CA LYS A 104 -1.70 -44.31 -24.35
C LYS A 104 -1.75 -42.79 -24.36
N THR A 105 -2.91 -42.21 -24.65
CA THR A 105 -3.12 -40.75 -24.60
C THR A 105 -2.82 -40.22 -23.19
N GLN A 106 -3.24 -40.93 -22.15
CA GLN A 106 -2.95 -40.53 -20.78
C GLN A 106 -1.47 -40.66 -20.41
N ILE A 107 -0.77 -41.69 -20.92
CA ILE A 107 0.70 -41.80 -20.79
C ILE A 107 1.38 -40.59 -21.43
N ASP A 108 0.97 -40.18 -22.64
CA ASP A 108 1.58 -39.05 -23.35
C ASP A 108 1.33 -37.70 -22.65
N ARG A 109 0.13 -37.53 -22.07
CA ARG A 109 -0.17 -36.37 -21.22
C ARG A 109 0.69 -36.35 -19.96
N ALA A 110 0.92 -37.50 -19.34
CA ALA A 110 1.80 -37.60 -18.18
C ALA A 110 3.27 -37.29 -18.52
N VAL A 111 3.75 -37.68 -19.70
CA VAL A 111 5.08 -37.26 -20.19
C VAL A 111 5.17 -35.75 -20.26
N ALA A 112 4.20 -35.08 -20.88
CA ALA A 112 4.19 -33.62 -20.96
C ALA A 112 4.17 -32.95 -19.57
N TYR A 113 3.43 -33.53 -18.61
CA TYR A 113 3.39 -33.06 -17.23
C TYR A 113 4.75 -33.19 -16.52
N ILE A 114 5.40 -34.36 -16.62
CA ILE A 114 6.72 -34.64 -16.05
C ILE A 114 7.79 -33.75 -16.67
N ASP A 115 7.77 -33.58 -18.00
CA ASP A 115 8.66 -32.69 -18.74
C ASP A 115 8.52 -31.25 -18.26
N ALA A 116 7.28 -30.77 -18.09
CA ALA A 116 7.01 -29.41 -17.65
C ALA A 116 7.51 -29.13 -16.23
N ILE A 117 7.35 -30.06 -15.29
CA ILE A 117 7.91 -29.92 -13.93
C ILE A 117 9.44 -29.90 -14.00
N THR A 118 10.04 -30.82 -14.74
CA THR A 118 11.50 -30.89 -14.90
C THR A 118 12.06 -29.61 -15.52
N ALA A 119 11.38 -29.06 -16.52
CA ALA A 119 11.70 -27.79 -17.15
C ALA A 119 11.53 -26.61 -16.18
N GLY A 120 10.43 -26.60 -15.41
CA GLY A 120 10.14 -25.60 -14.39
C GLY A 120 11.18 -25.54 -13.28
N GLU A 121 11.64 -26.69 -12.79
CA GLU A 121 12.69 -26.75 -11.78
C GLU A 121 14.02 -26.15 -12.25
N LYS A 122 14.39 -26.34 -13.53
CA LYS A 122 15.58 -25.68 -14.11
C LYS A 122 15.46 -24.16 -14.06
N ILE A 123 14.29 -23.61 -14.36
CA ILE A 123 14.01 -22.18 -14.22
C ILE A 123 14.17 -21.76 -12.74
N VAL A 124 13.58 -22.50 -11.81
CA VAL A 124 13.61 -22.16 -10.37
C VAL A 124 15.01 -22.19 -9.79
N VAL A 125 15.87 -23.14 -10.20
CA VAL A 125 17.28 -23.16 -9.77
C VAL A 125 17.98 -21.85 -10.16
N LYS A 126 17.79 -21.38 -11.40
CA LYS A 126 18.37 -20.11 -11.87
C LYS A 126 17.76 -18.90 -11.17
N LYS A 127 16.45 -18.91 -10.96
CA LYS A 127 15.74 -17.87 -10.20
C LYS A 127 16.30 -17.74 -8.79
N ASN A 128 16.48 -18.85 -8.08
CA ASN A 128 16.97 -18.84 -6.70
C ASN A 128 18.41 -18.33 -6.60
N ALA A 129 19.27 -18.68 -7.56
CA ALA A 129 20.63 -18.14 -7.63
C ALA A 129 20.61 -16.61 -7.82
N LEU A 130 19.81 -16.10 -8.76
CA LEU A 130 19.66 -14.66 -8.98
C LEU A 130 19.07 -13.95 -7.75
N GLN A 131 18.00 -14.51 -7.18
CA GLN A 131 17.35 -13.97 -5.98
C GLN A 131 18.32 -13.87 -4.81
N SER A 132 19.27 -14.80 -4.67
CA SER A 132 20.29 -14.73 -3.63
C SER A 132 21.16 -13.48 -3.76
N GLN A 133 21.50 -13.04 -4.98
CA GLN A 133 22.28 -11.82 -5.18
C GLN A 133 21.44 -10.56 -4.93
N VAL A 134 20.17 -10.57 -5.37
CA VAL A 134 19.21 -9.48 -5.09
C VAL A 134 19.01 -9.28 -3.59
N ASN A 135 18.88 -10.36 -2.83
CA ASN A 135 18.72 -10.30 -1.38
C ASN A 135 19.96 -9.75 -0.66
N LYS A 136 21.16 -9.96 -1.23
CA LYS A 136 22.40 -9.35 -0.74
C LYS A 136 22.53 -7.88 -1.16
N GLY A 137 21.68 -7.40 -2.06
CA GLY A 137 21.77 -6.05 -2.61
C GLY A 137 22.99 -5.83 -3.50
N LEU A 138 23.55 -6.88 -4.12
CA LEU A 138 24.76 -6.80 -4.96
C LEU A 138 24.43 -6.76 -6.46
N LEU A 139 24.86 -5.71 -7.17
CA LEU A 139 24.70 -5.57 -8.63
C LEU A 139 26.03 -5.79 -9.36
N THR A 140 26.58 -7.01 -9.24
CA THR A 140 27.89 -7.38 -9.79
C THR A 140 27.78 -7.99 -11.20
N ALA A 141 28.94 -8.30 -11.81
CA ALA A 141 28.98 -9.10 -13.04
C ALA A 141 28.34 -10.49 -12.87
N GLU A 142 28.41 -11.08 -11.66
CA GLU A 142 27.72 -12.33 -11.35
C GLU A 142 26.19 -12.16 -11.42
N THR A 143 25.66 -11.07 -10.85
CA THR A 143 24.22 -10.75 -10.88
C THR A 143 23.72 -10.60 -12.32
N GLU A 144 24.46 -9.90 -13.17
CA GLU A 144 24.16 -9.76 -14.61
C GLU A 144 24.20 -11.12 -15.33
N SER A 145 25.23 -11.92 -15.10
CA SER A 145 25.35 -13.27 -15.68
C SER A 145 24.17 -14.17 -15.30
N LEU A 146 23.76 -14.14 -14.03
CA LEU A 146 22.61 -14.89 -13.53
C LEU A 146 21.29 -14.38 -14.13
N TYR A 147 21.15 -13.07 -14.31
CA TYR A 147 20.00 -12.47 -15.00
C TYR A 147 19.86 -12.97 -16.44
N HIS A 148 20.96 -12.97 -17.22
CA HIS A 148 20.94 -13.51 -18.58
C HIS A 148 20.71 -15.02 -18.60
N SER A 149 21.32 -15.76 -17.68
CA SER A 149 21.10 -17.20 -17.55
C SER A 149 19.64 -17.54 -17.25
N LEU A 150 18.98 -16.79 -16.37
CA LEU A 150 17.56 -16.96 -16.08
C LEU A 150 16.70 -16.60 -17.28
N SER A 151 16.97 -15.46 -17.94
CA SER A 151 16.22 -14.99 -19.11
C SER A 151 16.24 -16.02 -20.24
N PHE A 152 17.41 -16.60 -20.51
CA PHE A 152 17.58 -17.67 -21.49
C PHE A 152 16.82 -18.93 -21.10
N GLU A 153 16.94 -19.37 -19.84
CA GLU A 153 16.29 -20.60 -19.37
C GLU A 153 14.76 -20.49 -19.41
N ILE A 154 14.19 -19.34 -19.04
CA ILE A 154 12.74 -19.07 -19.18
C ILE A 154 12.30 -19.26 -20.63
N GLY A 155 12.98 -18.61 -21.57
CA GLY A 155 12.65 -18.70 -23.00
C GLY A 155 12.79 -20.12 -23.55
N LYS A 156 13.86 -20.82 -23.17
CA LYS A 156 14.15 -22.19 -23.59
C LYS A 156 13.10 -23.19 -23.09
N GLN A 157 12.72 -23.09 -21.83
CA GLN A 157 11.86 -24.08 -21.17
C GLN A 157 10.37 -23.82 -21.37
N ALA A 158 9.96 -22.59 -21.73
CA ALA A 158 8.54 -22.21 -21.86
C ALA A 158 7.70 -23.15 -22.73
N LYS A 159 8.26 -23.64 -23.85
CA LYS A 159 7.55 -24.55 -24.77
C LYS A 159 7.14 -25.87 -24.12
N LEU A 160 7.90 -26.36 -23.13
CA LEU A 160 7.57 -27.61 -22.43
C LEU A 160 6.41 -27.44 -21.47
N LEU A 161 6.25 -26.26 -20.86
CA LEU A 161 5.12 -25.95 -20.00
C LEU A 161 3.81 -25.92 -20.80
N ASP A 162 3.85 -25.53 -22.07
CA ASP A 162 2.67 -25.37 -22.92
C ASP A 162 2.08 -26.71 -23.39
N ARG A 163 2.90 -27.76 -23.38
CA ARG A 163 2.51 -29.14 -23.72
C ARG A 163 1.59 -29.77 -22.67
N VAL A 164 1.55 -29.24 -21.45
CA VAL A 164 0.72 -29.77 -20.36
C VAL A 164 -0.75 -29.76 -20.77
N TYR A 165 -1.42 -30.89 -20.62
CA TYR A 165 -2.84 -31.02 -20.92
C TYR A 165 -3.71 -30.54 -19.74
N GLY A 166 -4.83 -29.88 -20.06
CA GLY A 166 -5.71 -29.25 -19.08
C GLY A 166 -5.26 -27.82 -18.76
N VAL A 167 -6.11 -26.84 -19.08
CA VAL A 167 -5.80 -25.42 -18.92
C VAL A 167 -5.53 -25.07 -17.46
N THR A 168 -6.34 -25.59 -16.54
CA THR A 168 -6.19 -25.43 -15.10
C THR A 168 -4.80 -25.87 -14.64
N THR A 169 -4.42 -27.12 -14.94
CA THR A 169 -3.11 -27.69 -14.57
C THR A 169 -1.95 -26.92 -15.19
N ARG A 170 -2.05 -26.58 -16.48
CA ARG A 170 -1.02 -25.82 -17.20
C ARG A 170 -0.79 -24.44 -16.58
N GLU A 171 -1.86 -23.70 -16.29
CA GLU A 171 -1.74 -22.35 -15.74
C GLU A 171 -1.19 -22.36 -14.32
N TYR A 172 -1.54 -23.36 -13.49
CA TYR A 172 -0.93 -23.52 -12.17
C TYR A 172 0.59 -23.75 -12.24
N ILE A 173 1.04 -24.65 -13.11
CA ILE A 173 2.47 -24.92 -13.34
C ILE A 173 3.17 -23.65 -13.87
N ARG A 174 2.59 -22.97 -14.86
CA ARG A 174 3.12 -21.71 -15.40
C ARG A 174 3.23 -20.63 -14.35
N GLN A 175 2.20 -20.45 -13.53
CA GLN A 175 2.19 -19.47 -12.46
C GLN A 175 3.34 -19.71 -11.50
N TYR A 176 3.52 -20.95 -11.04
CA TYR A 176 4.54 -21.29 -10.06
C TYR A 176 5.97 -21.14 -10.63
N TYR A 177 6.28 -21.78 -11.76
CA TYR A 177 7.66 -21.84 -12.27
C TYR A 177 8.04 -20.68 -13.16
N LYS A 178 7.17 -20.27 -14.10
CA LYS A 178 7.49 -19.29 -15.14
C LYS A 178 7.17 -17.88 -14.67
N GLN A 179 5.94 -17.59 -14.28
CA GLN A 179 5.51 -16.22 -13.97
C GLN A 179 6.25 -15.63 -12.77
N THR A 180 6.49 -16.40 -11.70
CA THR A 180 7.27 -15.88 -10.56
C THR A 180 8.74 -15.60 -10.91
N SER A 181 9.29 -16.28 -11.92
CA SER A 181 10.66 -16.07 -12.40
C SER A 181 10.74 -14.91 -13.39
N GLU A 182 9.73 -14.76 -14.24
CA GLU A 182 9.57 -13.61 -15.13
C GLU A 182 9.45 -12.31 -14.33
N ARG A 183 8.68 -12.28 -13.24
CA ARG A 183 8.61 -11.09 -12.36
C ARG A 183 9.98 -10.68 -11.84
N LEU A 184 10.75 -11.62 -11.27
CA LEU A 184 12.09 -11.32 -10.77
C LEU A 184 13.01 -10.79 -11.88
N ARG A 185 12.97 -11.39 -13.07
CA ARG A 185 13.72 -10.89 -14.23
C ARG A 185 13.25 -9.47 -14.58
N ASP A 186 11.95 -9.26 -14.73
CA ASP A 186 11.39 -7.99 -15.19
C ASP A 186 11.71 -6.85 -14.22
N ASP A 187 11.65 -7.10 -12.92
CA ASP A 187 12.04 -6.15 -11.86
C ASP A 187 13.52 -5.73 -11.96
N LEU A 188 14.37 -6.61 -12.52
CA LEU A 188 15.81 -6.39 -12.69
C LEU A 188 16.20 -5.84 -14.06
N SER A 189 15.26 -5.74 -15.01
CA SER A 189 15.55 -5.30 -16.37
C SER A 189 16.18 -3.90 -16.40
N TYR A 190 15.68 -2.96 -15.60
CA TYR A 190 16.20 -1.59 -15.51
C TYR A 190 17.59 -1.50 -14.88
N PRO A 191 17.84 -2.03 -13.65
CA PRO A 191 19.17 -1.95 -13.05
C PRO A 191 20.24 -2.68 -13.89
N VAL A 192 19.90 -3.82 -14.52
CA VAL A 192 20.84 -4.53 -15.39
C VAL A 192 21.12 -3.73 -16.66
N THR A 193 20.10 -3.13 -17.30
CA THR A 193 20.31 -2.26 -18.47
C THR A 193 21.20 -1.07 -18.15
N ALA A 194 20.97 -0.39 -17.02
CA ALA A 194 21.78 0.73 -16.57
C ALA A 194 23.23 0.29 -16.26
N LYS A 195 23.42 -0.88 -15.62
CA LYS A 195 24.75 -1.45 -15.38
C LYS A 195 25.51 -1.70 -16.67
N MET A 196 24.89 -2.39 -17.64
CA MET A 196 25.51 -2.72 -18.93
C MET A 196 25.89 -1.45 -19.70
N ALA A 197 25.02 -0.44 -19.68
CA ALA A 197 25.30 0.86 -20.31
C ALA A 197 26.51 1.55 -19.65
N LEU A 198 26.60 1.54 -18.31
CA LEU A 198 27.76 2.07 -17.59
C LEU A 198 29.05 1.32 -17.93
N ASP A 199 29.01 -0.02 -18.01
CA ASP A 199 30.16 -0.83 -18.41
C ASP A 199 30.64 -0.44 -19.82
N GLN A 200 29.70 -0.23 -20.76
CA GLN A 200 30.06 0.19 -22.12
C GLN A 200 30.64 1.61 -22.17
N ILE A 201 30.12 2.56 -21.39
CA ILE A 201 30.68 3.92 -21.26
C ILE A 201 32.10 3.87 -20.69
N GLU A 202 32.34 2.97 -19.74
CA GLU A 202 33.65 2.80 -19.12
C GLU A 202 34.70 2.31 -20.13
N THR A 203 34.35 1.38 -21.01
CA THR A 203 35.29 0.77 -21.96
C THR A 203 35.35 1.43 -23.34
N SER A 204 34.28 2.10 -23.78
CA SER A 204 34.20 2.63 -25.14
C SER A 204 35.10 3.85 -25.35
N LYS A 205 35.60 3.97 -26.59
CA LYS A 205 36.32 5.15 -27.11
C LYS A 205 35.50 5.93 -28.13
N SER A 206 34.32 5.44 -28.50
CA SER A 206 33.44 6.08 -29.49
C SER A 206 32.50 7.06 -28.79
N ASN A 207 32.57 8.33 -29.18
CA ASN A 207 31.68 9.37 -28.66
C ASN A 207 30.20 9.07 -28.93
N GLU A 208 29.89 8.47 -30.09
CA GLU A 208 28.52 8.09 -30.45
C GLU A 208 27.98 7.01 -29.50
N GLU A 209 28.81 6.02 -29.18
CA GLU A 209 28.44 4.97 -28.25
C GLU A 209 28.33 5.50 -26.82
N ILE A 210 29.29 6.29 -26.35
CA ILE A 210 29.23 6.93 -25.02
C ILE A 210 27.94 7.73 -24.87
N LEU A 211 27.58 8.53 -25.87
CA LEU A 211 26.33 9.31 -25.86
C LEU A 211 25.10 8.40 -25.80
N ARG A 212 25.02 7.39 -26.69
CA ARG A 212 23.88 6.46 -26.77
C ARG A 212 23.67 5.70 -25.47
N GLU A 213 24.73 5.17 -24.87
CA GLU A 213 24.64 4.43 -23.61
C GLU A 213 24.34 5.36 -22.43
N SER A 214 24.86 6.60 -22.43
CA SER A 214 24.55 7.58 -21.39
C SER A 214 23.06 7.95 -21.36
N LYS A 215 22.41 8.06 -22.52
CA LYS A 215 20.95 8.24 -22.59
C LYS A 215 20.20 7.07 -21.93
N LYS A 216 20.64 5.82 -22.14
CA LYS A 216 20.03 4.64 -21.48
C LYS A 216 20.18 4.71 -19.97
N VAL A 217 21.35 5.12 -19.47
CA VAL A 217 21.56 5.33 -18.02
C VAL A 217 20.55 6.34 -17.49
N LEU A 218 20.43 7.51 -18.12
CA LEU A 218 19.52 8.57 -17.67
C LEU A 218 18.04 8.15 -17.75
N MET A 219 17.65 7.32 -18.72
CA MET A 219 16.29 6.78 -18.83
C MET A 219 15.94 5.79 -17.70
N PHE A 220 16.91 4.98 -17.26
CA PHE A 220 16.60 3.81 -16.42
C PHE A 220 17.14 3.87 -14.99
N LEU A 221 18.11 4.73 -14.69
CA LEU A 221 18.71 4.80 -13.36
C LEU A 221 17.70 5.28 -12.30
N GLN A 222 16.91 6.32 -12.60
CA GLN A 222 15.94 6.87 -11.63
C GLN A 222 14.78 5.92 -11.34
N VAL A 223 14.46 5.02 -12.27
CA VAL A 223 13.33 4.09 -12.17
C VAL A 223 13.72 2.76 -11.49
N VAL A 224 14.96 2.62 -11.01
CA VAL A 224 15.45 1.43 -10.29
C VAL A 224 14.73 1.29 -8.94
N PRO A 225 13.93 0.23 -8.70
CA PRO A 225 13.12 0.12 -7.48
C PRO A 225 13.95 -0.14 -6.22
N GLN A 226 15.01 -0.94 -6.30
CA GLN A 226 15.81 -1.30 -5.15
C GLN A 226 16.84 -0.20 -4.84
N LYS A 227 16.72 0.40 -3.65
CA LYS A 227 17.57 1.50 -3.20
C LYS A 227 19.07 1.20 -3.30
N SER A 228 19.52 0.03 -2.85
CA SER A 228 20.94 -0.34 -2.89
C SER A 228 21.50 -0.44 -4.32
N PHE A 229 20.70 -0.87 -5.29
CA PHE A 229 21.08 -0.89 -6.70
C PHE A 229 21.12 0.51 -7.29
N LYS A 230 20.10 1.33 -6.99
CA LYS A 230 20.07 2.74 -7.40
C LYS A 230 21.29 3.49 -6.88
N GLU A 231 21.68 3.28 -5.62
CA GLU A 231 22.88 3.87 -5.00
C GLU A 231 24.16 3.45 -5.71
N GLN A 232 24.38 2.14 -5.94
CA GLN A 232 25.54 1.62 -6.68
C GLN A 232 25.65 2.22 -8.09
N LEU A 233 24.54 2.25 -8.83
CA LEU A 233 24.48 2.80 -10.18
C LEU A 233 24.70 4.31 -10.19
N THR A 234 24.16 5.04 -9.21
CA THR A 234 24.34 6.49 -9.07
C THR A 234 25.81 6.84 -8.84
N VAL A 235 26.50 6.12 -7.94
CA VAL A 235 27.93 6.32 -7.69
C VAL A 235 28.74 6.08 -8.97
N ARG A 236 28.46 4.98 -9.69
CA ARG A 236 29.14 4.70 -10.96
C ARG A 236 28.86 5.76 -12.03
N TRP A 237 27.61 6.16 -12.21
CA TRP A 237 27.24 7.23 -13.15
C TRP A 237 28.00 8.53 -12.84
N LYS A 238 28.05 8.94 -11.57
CA LYS A 238 28.79 10.15 -11.16
C LYS A 238 30.28 10.08 -11.48
N SER A 239 30.90 8.89 -11.42
CA SER A 239 32.30 8.73 -11.81
C SER A 239 32.53 8.77 -13.33
N LEU A 240 31.49 8.54 -14.14
CA LEU A 240 31.57 8.41 -15.59
C LEU A 240 30.94 9.57 -16.37
N GLU A 241 30.10 10.41 -15.74
CA GLU A 241 29.36 11.48 -16.44
C GLU A 241 30.29 12.50 -17.12
N GLY A 242 31.53 12.68 -16.61
CA GLY A 242 32.57 13.51 -17.24
C GLY A 242 33.06 13.00 -18.60
N LYS A 243 32.78 11.75 -18.97
CA LYS A 243 33.06 11.21 -20.31
C LYS A 243 32.09 11.72 -21.39
N VAL A 244 31.05 12.46 -21.01
CA VAL A 244 30.09 13.06 -21.94
C VAL A 244 30.31 14.57 -22.05
N PRO A 245 31.38 15.03 -22.74
CA PRO A 245 31.66 16.47 -22.86
C PRO A 245 30.53 17.19 -23.60
N SER A 246 30.37 18.49 -23.34
CA SER A 246 29.30 19.32 -23.94
C SER A 246 29.26 19.27 -25.47
N THR A 247 30.39 19.00 -26.12
CA THR A 247 30.54 18.89 -27.58
C THR A 247 29.80 17.70 -28.20
N ILE A 248 29.49 16.66 -27.42
CA ILE A 248 28.78 15.47 -27.91
C ILE A 248 27.33 15.41 -27.44
N GLN A 249 26.90 16.34 -26.58
CA GLN A 249 25.56 16.33 -26.00
C GLN A 249 24.53 16.86 -27.00
N ASP A 250 23.64 15.98 -27.45
CA ASP A 250 22.46 16.36 -28.22
C ASP A 250 21.29 16.82 -27.33
N ALA A 251 20.20 17.27 -27.97
CA ALA A 251 19.03 17.80 -27.27
C ALA A 251 18.35 16.76 -26.37
N GLU A 252 18.27 15.50 -26.83
CA GLU A 252 17.66 14.42 -26.06
C GLU A 252 18.46 14.11 -24.79
N TYR A 253 19.79 14.04 -24.90
CA TYR A 253 20.67 13.84 -23.74
C TYR A 253 20.50 14.98 -22.73
N LYS A 254 20.51 16.24 -23.18
CA LYS A 254 20.34 17.40 -22.30
C LYS A 254 19.01 17.38 -21.57
N ASN A 255 17.93 17.02 -22.26
CA ASN A 255 16.61 16.86 -21.65
C ASN A 255 16.60 15.75 -20.59
N LEU A 256 17.13 14.57 -20.92
CA LEU A 256 17.22 13.44 -19.98
C LEU A 256 18.09 13.77 -18.76
N LEU A 257 19.18 14.51 -18.96
CA LEU A 257 20.06 14.94 -17.88
C LEU A 257 19.34 15.94 -16.95
N SER A 258 18.54 16.86 -17.51
CA SER A 258 17.69 17.76 -16.74
C SER A 258 16.66 17.00 -15.89
N VAL A 259 15.93 16.06 -16.50
CA VAL A 259 14.97 15.19 -15.80
C VAL A 259 15.65 14.41 -14.67
N TYR A 260 16.82 13.82 -14.95
CA TYR A 260 17.60 13.08 -13.96
C TYR A 260 18.01 13.95 -12.76
N ASN A 261 18.53 15.16 -13.02
CA ASN A 261 18.98 16.08 -11.97
C ASN A 261 17.80 16.63 -11.16
N ASN A 262 16.72 17.03 -11.80
CA ASN A 262 15.54 17.54 -11.12
C ASN A 262 14.88 16.47 -10.26
N MET A 263 14.79 15.22 -10.74
CA MET A 263 14.30 14.09 -9.94
C MET A 263 15.16 13.87 -8.68
N ALA A 264 16.49 13.90 -8.82
CA ALA A 264 17.40 13.75 -7.68
C ALA A 264 17.26 14.89 -6.66
N GLU A 265 17.08 16.12 -7.12
CA GLU A 265 16.87 17.28 -6.24
C GLU A 265 15.50 17.22 -5.55
N LEU A 266 14.45 16.77 -6.24
CA LEU A 266 13.13 16.52 -5.65
C LEU A 266 13.23 15.46 -4.54
N GLU A 267 13.86 14.31 -4.80
CA GLU A 267 14.07 13.24 -3.81
C GLU A 267 14.82 13.70 -2.55
N LYS A 268 15.76 14.63 -2.71
CA LYS A 268 16.54 15.20 -1.61
C LYS A 268 15.76 16.25 -0.83
N THR A 269 14.93 17.03 -1.51
CA THR A 269 14.22 18.19 -0.93
C THR A 269 12.96 17.76 -0.21
N ILE A 270 12.21 16.82 -0.78
CA ILE A 270 10.91 16.38 -0.28
C ILE A 270 11.08 15.42 0.90
N LYS A 271 10.29 15.65 1.95
CA LYS A 271 10.11 14.72 3.07
C LYS A 271 8.62 14.67 3.44
N PRO A 272 8.16 13.66 4.21
CA PRO A 272 6.79 13.65 4.72
C PRO A 272 6.45 14.96 5.43
N GLY A 273 5.51 15.71 4.87
CA GLY A 273 5.04 17.00 5.40
C GLY A 273 5.94 18.19 5.13
N VAL A 274 7.01 18.04 4.36
CA VAL A 274 7.99 19.12 4.09
C VAL A 274 8.29 19.24 2.60
N SER A 275 8.08 20.44 2.06
CA SER A 275 8.36 20.86 0.68
C SER A 275 9.35 22.03 0.68
N SER A 276 9.50 22.73 -0.45
CA SER A 276 10.24 24.01 -0.53
C SER A 276 9.73 24.89 -1.68
N PRO A 277 10.09 26.19 -1.72
CA PRO A 277 9.74 27.08 -2.82
C PRO A 277 10.23 26.61 -4.20
N LYS A 278 11.26 25.74 -4.25
CA LYS A 278 11.82 25.22 -5.52
C LYS A 278 11.05 24.03 -6.06
N VAL A 279 10.30 23.32 -5.22
CA VAL A 279 9.64 22.05 -5.59
C VAL A 279 8.64 22.23 -6.74
N PRO A 280 7.75 23.24 -6.76
CA PRO A 280 6.80 23.42 -7.86
C PRO A 280 7.47 23.61 -9.22
N LEU A 281 8.52 24.42 -9.28
CA LEU A 281 9.28 24.64 -10.51
C LEU A 281 9.96 23.36 -10.98
N LEU A 282 10.65 22.66 -10.07
CA LEU A 282 11.30 21.39 -10.37
C LEU A 282 10.30 20.34 -10.87
N PHE A 283 9.12 20.25 -10.26
CA PHE A 283 8.05 19.35 -10.67
C PHE A 283 7.60 19.62 -12.11
N GLU A 284 7.27 20.88 -12.43
CA GLU A 284 6.80 21.26 -13.78
C GLU A 284 7.89 21.05 -14.84
N GLU A 285 9.13 21.45 -14.56
CA GLU A 285 10.25 21.23 -15.47
C GLU A 285 10.50 19.72 -15.71
N THR A 286 10.46 18.92 -14.64
CA THR A 286 10.63 17.46 -14.75
C THR A 286 9.51 16.84 -15.57
N LYS A 287 8.26 17.20 -15.30
CA LYS A 287 7.08 16.70 -16.01
C LYS A 287 7.11 17.05 -17.50
N ASN A 288 7.47 18.29 -17.83
CA ASN A 288 7.64 18.73 -19.21
C ASN A 288 8.80 18.00 -19.90
N GLY A 289 9.92 17.79 -19.21
CA GLY A 289 11.05 17.03 -19.74
C GLY A 289 10.69 15.57 -20.00
N ILE A 290 9.95 14.93 -19.09
CA ILE A 290 9.42 13.56 -19.28
C ILE A 290 8.51 13.49 -20.50
N ALA A 291 7.65 14.48 -20.72
CA ALA A 291 6.74 14.51 -21.86
C ALA A 291 7.47 14.44 -23.22
N GLN A 292 8.71 14.95 -23.28
CA GLN A 292 9.57 14.99 -24.47
C GLN A 292 10.43 13.72 -24.66
N VAL A 293 10.43 12.78 -23.71
CA VAL A 293 11.19 11.52 -23.84
C VAL A 293 10.56 10.65 -24.93
N GLY A 294 11.33 10.33 -25.98
CA GLY A 294 10.86 9.52 -27.11
C GLY A 294 10.68 8.03 -26.80
N HIS A 295 11.34 7.51 -25.77
CA HIS A 295 11.22 6.11 -25.36
C HIS A 295 9.99 5.90 -24.45
N GLU A 296 8.90 5.39 -25.03
CA GLU A 296 7.57 5.26 -24.37
C GLU A 296 7.59 4.56 -23.01
N LEU A 297 8.32 3.45 -22.87
CA LEU A 297 8.41 2.75 -21.59
C LEU A 297 9.18 3.57 -20.54
N ALA A 298 10.22 4.29 -20.94
CA ALA A 298 11.01 5.12 -20.03
C ALA A 298 10.19 6.33 -19.59
N LYS A 299 9.50 6.98 -20.53
CA LYS A 299 8.56 8.07 -20.26
C LYS A 299 7.54 7.69 -19.19
N ARG A 300 6.85 6.55 -19.36
CA ARG A 300 5.87 6.07 -18.37
C ARG A 300 6.51 5.81 -17.00
N LYS A 301 7.68 5.15 -16.98
CA LYS A 301 8.35 4.80 -15.72
C LYS A 301 8.91 6.02 -14.98
N LEU A 302 9.38 7.03 -15.70
CA LEU A 302 9.80 8.30 -15.13
C LEU A 302 8.61 9.08 -14.57
N ASP A 303 7.46 9.08 -15.24
CA ASP A 303 6.21 9.69 -14.74
C ASP A 303 5.68 8.99 -13.48
N GLU A 304 5.67 7.66 -13.46
CA GLU A 304 5.38 6.86 -12.26
C GLU A 304 6.36 7.20 -11.12
N THR A 305 7.65 7.34 -11.44
CA THR A 305 8.69 7.70 -10.46
C THR A 305 8.47 9.10 -9.91
N LEU A 306 8.22 10.10 -10.76
CA LEU A 306 7.89 11.48 -10.34
C LEU A 306 6.69 11.48 -9.39
N THR A 307 5.63 10.75 -9.75
CA THR A 307 4.44 10.60 -8.91
C THR A 307 4.79 10.00 -7.54
N ASN A 308 5.61 8.95 -7.49
CA ASN A 308 6.04 8.33 -6.24
C ASN A 308 6.91 9.26 -5.39
N VAL A 309 7.81 10.03 -6.01
CA VAL A 309 8.64 11.03 -5.32
C VAL A 309 7.77 12.11 -4.70
N MET A 310 6.80 12.65 -5.44
CA MET A 310 5.87 13.68 -4.94
C MET A 310 4.93 13.13 -3.86
N ASN A 311 4.53 11.86 -3.95
CA ASN A 311 3.69 11.22 -2.93
C ASN A 311 4.36 11.16 -1.54
N ASN A 312 5.69 11.25 -1.47
CA ASN A 312 6.42 11.33 -0.19
C ASN A 312 6.16 12.64 0.58
N LEU A 313 5.52 13.64 -0.03
CA LEU A 313 5.07 14.85 0.67
C LEU A 313 3.92 14.57 1.65
N TYR A 314 3.09 13.57 1.36
CA TYR A 314 1.83 13.38 2.07
C TYR A 314 1.97 12.45 3.26
N LEU A 315 1.34 12.83 4.37
CA LEU A 315 1.13 11.95 5.51
C LEU A 315 -0.28 11.35 5.43
N SER A 316 -0.45 10.19 6.05
CA SER A 316 -1.78 9.63 6.26
C SER A 316 -2.60 10.50 7.22
N VAL A 317 -3.94 10.38 7.13
CA VAL A 317 -4.87 11.09 8.04
C VAL A 317 -4.55 10.84 9.51
N SER A 318 -4.17 9.61 9.86
CA SER A 318 -3.82 9.23 11.24
C SER A 318 -2.56 9.98 11.72
N GLU A 319 -1.53 10.07 10.88
CA GLU A 319 -0.31 10.80 11.20
C GLU A 319 -0.55 12.31 11.33
N ILE A 320 -1.37 12.91 10.45
CA ILE A 320 -1.73 14.32 10.55
C ILE A 320 -2.51 14.59 11.85
N LYS A 321 -3.51 13.78 12.18
CA LYS A 321 -4.25 13.91 13.44
C LYS A 321 -3.36 13.69 14.66
N THR A 322 -2.33 12.85 14.55
CA THR A 322 -1.36 12.63 15.63
C THR A 322 -0.56 13.91 15.87
N LEU A 323 -0.12 14.58 14.78
CA LEU A 323 0.60 15.84 14.85
C LEU A 323 -0.27 16.98 15.41
N LEU A 324 -1.52 17.13 14.94
CA LEU A 324 -2.50 18.08 15.47
C LEU A 324 -2.72 17.87 16.98
N THR A 325 -2.95 16.61 17.38
CA THR A 325 -3.19 16.23 18.79
C THR A 325 -1.99 16.55 19.66
N LYS A 326 -0.79 16.17 19.21
CA LYS A 326 0.46 16.44 19.93
C LYS A 326 0.66 17.94 20.14
N LYS A 327 0.59 18.74 19.07
CA LYS A 327 0.80 20.20 19.13
C LYS A 327 -0.23 20.91 19.99
N ALA A 328 -1.50 20.47 19.95
CA ALA A 328 -2.55 20.98 20.82
C ALA A 328 -2.28 20.66 22.30
N ALA A 329 -1.99 19.38 22.60
CA ALA A 329 -1.75 18.91 23.97
C ALA A 329 -0.51 19.55 24.62
N GLU A 330 0.55 19.79 23.85
CA GLU A 330 1.75 20.53 24.29
C GLU A 330 1.43 21.95 24.81
N LYS A 331 0.33 22.55 24.35
CA LYS A 331 -0.14 23.88 24.76
C LYS A 331 -1.34 23.84 25.73
N GLY A 332 -1.77 22.65 26.15
CA GLY A 332 -2.96 22.46 26.99
C GLY A 332 -4.26 22.87 26.29
N ILE A 333 -4.29 22.84 24.95
CA ILE A 333 -5.50 23.06 24.16
C ILE A 333 -6.16 21.70 23.92
N PRO A 334 -7.48 21.56 24.11
CA PRO A 334 -8.20 20.35 23.75
C PRO A 334 -7.92 19.96 22.29
N PRO A 335 -7.29 18.79 22.04
CA PRO A 335 -7.01 18.30 20.70
C PRO A 335 -8.23 18.25 19.78
N GLU A 336 -9.41 18.07 20.37
CA GLU A 336 -10.68 18.02 19.65
C GLU A 336 -10.98 19.35 18.94
N ILE A 337 -10.68 20.48 19.59
CA ILE A 337 -10.87 21.81 19.01
C ILE A 337 -9.92 22.01 17.83
N VAL A 338 -8.63 21.70 18.00
CA VAL A 338 -7.62 21.90 16.94
C VAL A 338 -7.90 21.01 15.73
N LYS A 339 -8.25 19.73 15.93
CA LYS A 339 -8.65 18.83 14.85
C LYS A 339 -9.93 19.31 14.13
N SER A 340 -10.89 19.81 14.89
CA SER A 340 -12.13 20.35 14.32
C SER A 340 -11.92 21.65 13.55
N ILE A 341 -11.00 22.51 13.98
CA ILE A 341 -10.56 23.70 13.24
C ILE A 341 -9.92 23.27 11.92
N ALA A 342 -8.90 22.40 11.95
CA ALA A 342 -8.25 21.90 10.74
C ALA A 342 -9.23 21.28 9.74
N LEU A 343 -10.26 20.56 10.24
CA LEU A 343 -11.29 19.98 9.40
C LEU A 343 -12.21 21.07 8.80
N THR A 344 -12.58 22.09 9.58
CA THR A 344 -13.40 23.21 9.11
C THR A 344 -12.65 24.08 8.09
N GLU A 345 -11.35 24.25 8.25
CA GLU A 345 -10.53 25.11 7.41
C GLU A 345 -10.44 24.62 5.96
N ASN A 346 -10.09 23.36 5.72
CA ASN A 346 -9.97 22.86 4.35
C ASN A 346 -10.53 21.45 4.08
N GLY A 347 -11.21 20.82 5.05
CA GLY A 347 -11.99 19.58 4.86
C GLY A 347 -11.19 18.32 4.52
N ASN A 348 -9.96 18.46 4.04
CA ASN A 348 -9.14 17.38 3.47
C ASN A 348 -7.80 17.21 4.20
N PHE A 349 -7.51 18.01 5.22
CA PHE A 349 -6.21 18.04 5.89
C PHE A 349 -5.07 18.29 4.89
N GLN A 350 -5.32 19.15 3.91
CA GLN A 350 -4.41 19.37 2.81
C GLN A 350 -3.38 20.45 3.16
N GLN A 351 -2.09 20.10 3.14
CA GLN A 351 -1.02 21.11 3.24
C GLN A 351 -0.49 21.52 1.87
N PHE A 352 -0.35 20.56 0.95
CA PHE A 352 0.28 20.77 -0.35
C PHE A 352 -0.63 20.40 -1.51
N LEU A 353 -0.47 21.08 -2.63
CA LEU A 353 -0.96 20.69 -3.95
C LEU A 353 -0.07 19.57 -4.54
N PRO A 354 -0.51 18.86 -5.60
CA PRO A 354 0.27 17.78 -6.24
C PRO A 354 1.67 18.19 -6.74
N ASN A 355 1.86 19.46 -7.08
CA ASN A 355 3.16 20.03 -7.49
C ASN A 355 4.06 20.40 -6.30
N GLY A 356 3.63 20.18 -5.06
CA GLY A 356 4.37 20.52 -3.84
C GLY A 356 4.25 21.99 -3.39
N GLU A 357 3.41 22.78 -4.05
CA GLU A 357 3.06 24.13 -3.61
C GLU A 357 2.15 24.06 -2.38
N VAL A 358 2.19 25.09 -1.52
CA VAL A 358 1.26 25.18 -0.39
C VAL A 358 -0.18 25.29 -0.90
N PHE A 359 -1.11 24.64 -0.23
CA PHE A 359 -2.53 24.92 -0.44
C PHE A 359 -2.84 26.33 0.09
N GLU A 360 -3.22 27.24 -0.79
CA GLU A 360 -3.59 28.62 -0.48
C GLU A 360 -5.06 28.88 -0.82
N SER A 361 -5.80 29.43 0.13
CA SER A 361 -7.17 29.90 -0.10
C SER A 361 -7.22 31.29 -0.74
N PHE A 362 -8.40 31.69 -1.22
CA PHE A 362 -8.63 33.01 -1.80
C PHE A 362 -8.29 34.19 -0.85
N ASP A 363 -8.35 33.97 0.46
CA ASP A 363 -8.00 34.96 1.48
C ASP A 363 -6.54 34.83 1.98
N ASN A 364 -5.66 34.22 1.18
CA ASN A 364 -4.22 34.06 1.44
C ASN A 364 -3.90 33.24 2.71
N GLY A 365 -4.79 32.31 3.09
CA GLY A 365 -4.58 31.37 4.17
C GLY A 365 -3.72 30.20 3.72
N TYR A 366 -2.63 29.93 4.43
CA TYR A 366 -1.68 28.87 4.08
C TYR A 366 -1.98 27.55 4.80
N GLY A 367 -2.06 26.47 4.02
CA GLY A 367 -1.96 25.09 4.48
C GLY A 367 -3.14 24.60 5.32
N ILE A 368 -2.92 23.52 6.07
CA ILE A 368 -3.97 22.82 6.81
C ILE A 368 -4.68 23.70 7.86
N MET A 369 -3.96 24.62 8.50
CA MET A 369 -4.53 25.52 9.51
C MET A 369 -4.97 26.87 8.95
N GLN A 370 -4.82 27.10 7.64
CA GLN A 370 -5.15 28.35 6.93
C GLN A 370 -4.55 29.58 7.63
N VAL A 371 -3.25 29.53 7.90
CA VAL A 371 -2.53 30.60 8.58
C VAL A 371 -2.34 31.78 7.63
N THR A 372 -2.88 32.95 7.98
CA THR A 372 -2.88 34.14 7.10
C THR A 372 -1.96 35.26 7.62
N PRO A 373 -1.07 35.83 6.79
CA PRO A 373 -0.33 37.05 7.11
C PRO A 373 -1.24 38.25 7.33
N LEU A 374 -0.91 39.13 8.28
CA LEU A 374 -1.67 40.37 8.49
C LEU A 374 -1.38 41.44 7.43
N SER A 375 -0.22 41.34 6.77
CA SER A 375 0.22 42.21 5.67
C SER A 375 1.38 41.54 4.92
N GLU A 376 1.77 42.12 3.80
CA GLU A 376 2.96 41.71 3.04
C GLU A 376 4.29 41.85 3.82
N HIS A 377 4.30 42.64 4.90
CA HIS A 377 5.46 42.87 5.76
C HIS A 377 5.33 42.18 7.13
N ASP A 378 4.40 41.24 7.28
CA ASP A 378 4.24 40.49 8.54
C ASP A 378 5.49 39.65 8.80
N THR A 379 6.20 39.92 9.90
CA THR A 379 7.44 39.22 10.28
C THR A 379 7.27 38.38 11.55
N ARG A 380 6.03 38.17 12.02
CA ARG A 380 5.77 37.43 13.26
C ARG A 380 6.14 35.95 13.17
N TYR A 381 6.17 35.40 11.96
CA TYR A 381 6.48 34.00 11.69
C TYR A 381 7.44 33.86 10.51
N ASP A 382 8.16 32.76 10.48
CA ASP A 382 8.86 32.28 9.29
C ASP A 382 7.82 31.79 8.26
N TRP A 383 7.39 32.68 7.36
CA TRP A 383 6.34 32.40 6.39
C TRP A 383 6.71 31.34 5.35
N GLU A 384 8.01 31.17 5.07
CA GLU A 384 8.45 30.06 4.22
C GLU A 384 8.18 28.72 4.91
N LYS A 385 8.46 28.61 6.20
CA LYS A 385 8.09 27.40 6.96
C LYS A 385 6.59 27.23 7.13
N VAL A 386 5.82 28.30 7.31
CA VAL A 386 4.35 28.20 7.32
C VAL A 386 3.82 27.57 6.03
N LYS A 387 4.42 27.92 4.89
CA LYS A 387 4.05 27.38 3.58
C LYS A 387 4.52 25.94 3.40
N TYR A 388 5.79 25.68 3.74
CA TYR A 388 6.50 24.48 3.28
C TYR A 388 6.83 23.44 4.35
N ASP A 389 6.40 23.63 5.60
CA ASP A 389 6.50 22.65 6.68
C ASP A 389 5.15 22.48 7.39
N LEU A 390 4.53 21.31 7.24
CA LEU A 390 3.24 20.95 7.85
C LEU A 390 3.27 21.11 9.37
N GLY A 391 4.36 20.68 10.02
CA GLY A 391 4.48 20.76 11.47
C GLY A 391 4.55 22.20 11.95
N TYR A 392 5.27 23.04 11.21
CA TYR A 392 5.34 24.47 11.49
C TYR A 392 4.02 25.20 11.20
N ASN A 393 3.32 24.82 10.13
CA ASN A 393 1.98 25.34 9.82
C ASN A 393 0.99 25.04 10.96
N ILE A 394 0.95 23.78 11.42
CA ILE A 394 0.10 23.36 12.54
C ILE A 394 0.46 24.10 13.81
N GLU A 395 1.75 24.16 14.15
CA GLU A 395 2.22 24.86 15.35
C GLU A 395 1.85 26.34 15.32
N THR A 396 2.00 27.00 14.17
CA THR A 396 1.64 28.40 14.00
C THR A 396 0.13 28.61 14.19
N GLY A 397 -0.71 27.78 13.57
CA GLY A 397 -2.17 27.82 13.79
C GLY A 397 -2.54 27.61 15.26
N VAL A 398 -1.93 26.63 15.93
CA VAL A 398 -2.13 26.38 17.37
C VAL A 398 -1.72 27.60 18.22
N ASN A 399 -0.59 28.23 17.91
CA ASN A 399 -0.12 29.42 18.62
C ASN A 399 -1.06 30.62 18.40
N ILE A 400 -1.58 30.81 17.19
CA ILE A 400 -2.59 31.85 16.91
C ILE A 400 -3.87 31.58 17.71
N LEU A 401 -4.36 30.33 17.74
CA LEU A 401 -5.54 29.99 18.56
C LEU A 401 -5.31 30.29 20.04
N LEU A 402 -4.12 29.97 20.57
CA LEU A 402 -3.74 30.27 21.95
C LEU A 402 -3.65 31.79 22.20
N GLU A 403 -3.15 32.55 21.25
CA GLU A 403 -3.14 34.02 21.28
C GLU A 403 -4.58 34.55 21.38
N LYS A 404 -5.51 34.01 20.59
CA LYS A 404 -6.93 34.41 20.62
C LYS A 404 -7.59 34.05 21.94
N TRP A 405 -7.28 32.88 22.49
CA TRP A 405 -7.68 32.53 23.85
C TRP A 405 -7.17 33.54 24.88
N GLY A 406 -5.95 34.04 24.73
CA GLY A 406 -5.37 35.06 25.63
C GLY A 406 -6.15 36.38 25.66
N TYR A 407 -7.06 36.62 24.72
CA TYR A 407 -7.93 37.80 24.74
C TYR A 407 -9.15 37.62 25.67
N SER A 408 -9.46 36.41 26.12
CA SER A 408 -10.60 36.13 27.01
C SER A 408 -10.45 36.87 28.35
N GLY A 409 -11.50 37.58 28.75
CA GLY A 409 -11.51 38.38 29.98
C GLY A 409 -10.78 39.72 29.87
N SER A 410 -10.16 40.02 28.73
CA SER A 410 -9.77 41.39 28.37
C SER A 410 -10.97 42.14 27.79
N ARG A 411 -10.85 43.45 27.50
CA ARG A 411 -11.91 44.20 26.77
C ARG A 411 -12.17 43.71 25.33
N ARG A 412 -11.51 42.63 24.87
CA ARG A 412 -11.64 42.09 23.51
C ARG A 412 -12.57 40.89 23.38
N LEU A 413 -12.49 39.91 24.28
CA LEU A 413 -13.29 38.68 24.19
C LEU A 413 -13.91 38.30 25.55
N PRO A 414 -15.17 37.85 25.58
CA PRO A 414 -15.79 37.33 26.80
C PRO A 414 -15.11 36.07 27.34
N VAL A 415 -15.33 35.81 28.63
CA VAL A 415 -15.04 34.53 29.28
C VAL A 415 -16.30 33.67 29.27
N VAL A 416 -16.10 32.37 29.09
CA VAL A 416 -17.16 31.36 29.21
C VAL A 416 -16.87 30.49 30.43
N ASN A 417 -17.89 30.23 31.25
CA ASN A 417 -17.83 29.53 32.52
C ASN A 417 -16.71 30.06 33.43
N ASP A 418 -15.78 29.18 33.81
CA ASP A 418 -14.64 29.43 34.67
C ASP A 418 -13.35 29.75 33.88
N GLY A 419 -13.41 29.81 32.55
CA GLY A 419 -12.22 29.99 31.71
C GLY A 419 -11.21 28.84 31.81
N ASN A 420 -11.62 27.64 32.23
CA ASN A 420 -10.75 26.47 32.22
C ASN A 420 -10.51 25.99 30.77
N LYS A 421 -9.24 25.93 30.35
CA LYS A 421 -8.82 25.50 29.00
C LYS A 421 -9.21 24.07 28.65
N GLU A 422 -9.40 23.20 29.63
CA GLU A 422 -9.78 21.81 29.37
C GLU A 422 -11.28 21.66 29.07
N THR A 423 -12.08 22.69 29.30
CA THR A 423 -13.52 22.69 29.02
C THR A 423 -13.76 23.13 27.57
N LEU A 424 -14.38 22.29 26.75
CA LEU A 424 -14.60 22.54 25.32
C LEU A 424 -15.38 23.82 25.07
N GLU A 425 -16.49 24.02 25.79
CA GLU A 425 -17.37 25.19 25.65
C GLU A 425 -16.62 26.51 25.87
N ASN A 426 -15.56 26.48 26.68
CA ASN A 426 -14.85 27.69 27.05
C ASN A 426 -14.11 28.34 25.86
N TRP A 427 -13.88 27.58 24.79
CA TRP A 427 -13.15 28.05 23.59
C TRP A 427 -14.03 28.83 22.61
N TYR A 428 -15.34 28.96 22.86
CA TYR A 428 -16.31 29.53 21.92
C TYR A 428 -15.85 30.85 21.26
N PHE A 429 -15.50 31.86 22.05
CA PHE A 429 -15.08 33.16 21.51
C PHE A 429 -13.68 33.16 20.90
N ALA A 430 -12.77 32.31 21.41
CA ALA A 430 -11.44 32.15 20.82
C ALA A 430 -11.51 31.54 19.41
N ILE A 431 -12.43 30.59 19.20
CA ILE A 431 -12.71 29.98 17.89
C ILE A 431 -13.27 31.03 16.91
N ILE A 432 -14.20 31.88 17.37
CA ILE A 432 -14.68 33.01 16.55
C ILE A 432 -13.51 33.92 16.16
N ALA A 433 -12.67 34.30 17.13
CA ALA A 433 -11.54 35.18 16.89
C ALA A 433 -10.43 34.55 16.03
N TYR A 434 -10.34 33.22 16.00
CA TYR A 434 -9.42 32.49 15.12
C TYR A 434 -9.76 32.73 13.65
N ASN A 435 -11.04 32.57 13.27
CA ASN A 435 -11.50 32.88 11.92
C ASN A 435 -11.63 34.39 11.66
N GLY A 436 -11.95 35.16 12.71
CA GLY A 436 -12.02 36.61 12.70
C GLY A 436 -13.30 37.17 13.32
N LEU A 437 -13.17 38.35 13.95
CA LEU A 437 -14.27 39.08 14.58
C LEU A 437 -15.15 39.82 13.55
N SER A 438 -15.59 39.11 12.52
CA SER A 438 -16.44 39.59 11.43
C SER A 438 -17.91 39.32 11.74
N LYS A 439 -18.82 40.21 11.30
CA LYS A 439 -20.27 40.00 11.35
C LYS A 439 -20.75 38.67 10.74
N ARG A 440 -20.01 38.09 9.79
CA ARG A 440 -20.34 36.77 9.20
C ARG A 440 -20.29 35.61 10.22
N ASN A 441 -19.59 35.81 11.33
CA ASN A 441 -19.46 34.84 12.41
C ASN A 441 -20.42 35.14 13.57
N ASP A 442 -21.28 36.15 13.43
CA ASP A 442 -22.34 36.43 14.40
C ASP A 442 -23.56 35.53 14.12
N PRO A 443 -23.90 34.58 15.01
CA PRO A 443 -25.04 33.69 14.79
C PRO A 443 -26.38 34.42 14.85
N ILE A 444 -26.49 35.58 15.54
CA ILE A 444 -27.73 36.37 15.62
C ILE A 444 -28.15 36.87 14.23
N THR A 445 -27.17 37.18 13.38
CA THR A 445 -27.43 37.82 12.08
C THR A 445 -27.13 36.94 10.87
N SER A 446 -26.48 35.79 11.07
CA SER A 446 -26.12 34.88 9.99
C SER A 446 -27.28 33.97 9.62
N SER A 447 -27.58 33.86 8.33
CA SER A 447 -28.54 32.87 7.80
C SER A 447 -27.91 31.50 7.50
N LYS A 448 -26.60 31.36 7.72
CA LYS A 448 -25.82 30.13 7.52
C LYS A 448 -25.12 29.74 8.82
N ALA A 449 -24.80 28.46 8.97
CA ALA A 449 -23.93 28.00 10.05
C ALA A 449 -22.62 28.80 10.05
N THR A 450 -22.38 29.49 11.16
CA THR A 450 -21.19 30.29 11.44
C THR A 450 -19.97 29.40 11.63
N TYR A 451 -18.77 30.01 11.63
CA TYR A 451 -17.53 29.25 11.71
C TYR A 451 -17.44 28.39 12.98
N GLN A 452 -17.74 28.97 14.14
CA GLN A 452 -17.73 28.27 15.41
C GLN A 452 -18.76 27.14 15.46
N GLU A 453 -19.96 27.33 14.90
CA GLU A 453 -20.97 26.27 14.84
C GLU A 453 -20.48 25.09 14.00
N LYS A 454 -19.77 25.33 12.90
CA LYS A 454 -19.14 24.26 12.10
C LYS A 454 -18.06 23.52 12.87
N VAL A 455 -17.20 24.24 13.60
CA VAL A 455 -16.19 23.62 14.47
C VAL A 455 -16.85 22.74 15.53
N TYR A 456 -17.89 23.21 16.21
CA TYR A 456 -18.60 22.41 17.20
C TYR A 456 -19.44 21.27 16.60
N ALA A 457 -19.93 21.40 15.36
CA ALA A 457 -20.60 20.30 14.66
C ALA A 457 -19.67 19.10 14.43
N ASN A 458 -18.38 19.34 14.16
CA ASN A 458 -17.36 18.30 14.08
C ASN A 458 -17.11 17.58 15.42
N LEU A 459 -17.52 18.19 16.53
CA LEU A 459 -17.44 17.65 17.90
C LEU A 459 -18.72 16.93 18.35
N SER A 460 -19.69 16.74 17.45
CA SER A 460 -21.04 16.23 17.78
C SER A 460 -21.05 14.92 18.58
N SER A 461 -20.02 14.08 18.44
CA SER A 461 -19.87 12.85 19.22
C SER A 461 -19.70 13.09 20.73
N MET A 462 -19.10 14.22 21.14
CA MET A 462 -18.95 14.64 22.54
C MET A 462 -20.11 15.53 23.03
N LYS A 463 -20.93 16.04 22.10
CA LYS A 463 -22.11 16.87 22.37
C LYS A 463 -21.84 18.08 23.30
N PRO A 464 -20.77 18.89 23.06
CA PRO A 464 -20.55 20.12 23.81
C PRO A 464 -21.73 21.09 23.61
N GLU A 465 -21.99 21.92 24.62
CA GLU A 465 -23.00 22.98 24.52
C GLU A 465 -22.46 24.20 23.78
N ILE A 466 -23.30 24.82 22.95
CA ILE A 466 -22.98 26.08 22.28
C ILE A 466 -23.84 27.18 22.92
N ILE A 467 -23.26 28.36 23.11
CA ILE A 467 -23.99 29.53 23.61
C ILE A 467 -25.10 29.87 22.60
N SER A 468 -26.34 29.88 23.08
CA SER A 468 -27.51 30.18 22.24
C SER A 468 -27.49 31.63 21.75
N GLU A 469 -27.96 31.85 20.53
CA GLU A 469 -27.92 33.16 19.86
C GLU A 469 -28.66 34.27 20.63
N ASP A 470 -29.76 33.93 21.29
CA ASP A 470 -30.57 34.85 22.11
C ASP A 470 -29.82 35.37 23.35
N GLN A 471 -28.81 34.63 23.81
CA GLN A 471 -27.99 34.99 24.97
C GLN A 471 -26.84 35.94 24.62
N LEU A 472 -26.46 36.01 23.33
CA LEU A 472 -25.33 36.79 22.85
C LEU A 472 -25.63 38.29 22.84
N LYS A 473 -24.64 39.07 23.29
CA LYS A 473 -24.67 40.54 23.25
C LYS A 473 -23.45 41.01 22.45
N ILE A 474 -23.70 41.39 21.20
CA ILE A 474 -22.68 41.76 20.23
C ILE A 474 -23.01 43.14 19.70
N SER A 475 -22.02 44.02 19.76
CA SER A 475 -22.04 45.34 19.11
C SER A 475 -21.00 45.36 17.99
N TYR A 476 -20.98 46.43 17.18
CA TYR A 476 -20.07 46.50 16.04
C TYR A 476 -19.34 47.83 15.99
N ASN A 477 -18.07 47.78 15.56
CA ASN A 477 -17.36 48.97 15.16
C ASN A 477 -18.01 49.53 13.88
N PRO A 478 -18.50 50.80 13.88
CA PRO A 478 -19.22 51.36 12.73
C PRO A 478 -18.34 51.55 11.49
N ALA A 479 -17.02 51.69 11.65
CA ALA A 479 -16.10 51.89 10.55
C ALA A 479 -15.61 50.57 9.93
N THR A 480 -15.36 49.54 10.74
CA THR A 480 -14.75 48.28 10.27
C THR A 480 -15.72 47.11 10.23
N GLY A 481 -16.91 47.22 10.83
CA GLY A 481 -17.85 46.12 11.00
C GLY A 481 -17.36 45.02 11.96
N GLN A 482 -16.27 45.26 12.70
CA GLN A 482 -15.71 44.33 13.65
C GLN A 482 -16.66 44.11 14.84
N MET A 483 -16.86 42.86 15.25
CA MET A 483 -17.60 42.52 16.46
C MET A 483 -16.91 43.03 17.72
N LEU A 484 -17.69 43.61 18.62
CA LEU A 484 -17.28 44.16 19.91
C LEU A 484 -18.16 43.59 21.02
N PHE A 485 -17.53 43.14 22.11
CA PHE A 485 -18.19 42.53 23.26
C PHE A 485 -18.06 43.44 24.48
N ASN A 486 -18.84 44.52 24.55
CA ASN A 486 -18.75 45.48 25.67
C ASN A 486 -19.84 45.25 26.72
N ASP A 487 -21.01 44.76 26.30
CA ASP A 487 -22.21 44.71 27.15
C ASP A 487 -22.26 43.48 28.05
N LYS A 488 -21.63 42.38 27.64
CA LYS A 488 -21.61 41.12 28.40
C LYS A 488 -20.29 40.39 28.20
N MET A 489 -19.55 40.24 29.30
CA MET A 489 -18.21 39.66 29.32
C MET A 489 -18.11 38.28 29.97
N LEU A 490 -19.22 37.79 30.55
CA LEU A 490 -19.30 36.46 31.13
C LEU A 490 -20.52 35.72 30.57
N TYR A 491 -20.27 34.55 30.02
CA TYR A 491 -21.28 33.61 29.54
C TYR A 491 -21.16 32.30 30.32
N VAL A 492 -22.29 31.65 30.59
CA VAL A 492 -22.34 30.40 31.34
C VAL A 492 -23.13 29.39 30.53
N THR A 493 -22.57 28.20 30.36
CA THR A 493 -23.24 27.05 29.74
C THR A 493 -23.66 26.07 30.83
N THR A 494 -24.70 25.27 30.56
CA THR A 494 -25.14 24.22 31.49
C THR A 494 -24.17 23.04 31.53
N LYS A 495 -23.51 22.75 30.39
CA LYS A 495 -22.45 21.75 30.26
C LYS A 495 -21.06 22.37 30.37
N LYS A 496 -20.13 21.59 30.92
CA LYS A 496 -18.69 21.88 31.01
C LYS A 496 -17.91 20.64 30.59
N THR A 497 -18.02 20.29 29.32
CA THR A 497 -17.47 19.07 28.74
C THR A 497 -15.94 19.14 28.76
N LYS A 498 -15.29 18.27 29.53
CA LYS A 498 -13.83 18.18 29.58
C LYS A 498 -13.28 17.50 28.32
N SER A 499 -12.09 17.92 27.88
CA SER A 499 -11.35 17.21 26.84
C SER A 499 -11.11 15.77 27.28
N ALA A 500 -11.38 14.83 26.38
CA ALA A 500 -11.12 13.41 26.60
C ALA A 500 -9.74 13.00 26.05
N GLN A 501 -8.95 13.95 25.55
CA GLN A 501 -7.74 13.69 24.75
C GLN A 501 -6.44 14.27 25.33
N LEU A 502 -6.49 14.76 26.57
CA LEU A 502 -5.32 15.31 27.28
C LEU A 502 -4.66 14.30 28.23
N TYR A 503 -5.17 13.08 28.32
CA TYR A 503 -4.61 12.05 29.19
C TYR A 503 -3.29 11.48 28.68
N LYS A 504 -2.42 11.11 29.62
CA LYS A 504 -1.07 10.57 29.40
C LYS A 504 -0.99 9.10 29.80
N VAL A 505 0.08 8.44 29.35
CA VAL A 505 0.41 7.07 29.79
C VAL A 505 0.60 7.06 31.30
N GLY A 506 -0.05 6.12 31.98
CA GLY A 506 -0.08 5.99 33.43
C GLY A 506 -1.29 6.64 34.10
N ASP A 507 -2.01 7.54 33.41
CA ASP A 507 -3.21 8.14 33.98
C ASP A 507 -4.28 7.08 34.25
N THR A 508 -4.88 7.18 35.43
CA THR A 508 -6.02 6.35 35.83
C THR A 508 -7.27 7.20 35.88
N LEU A 509 -8.34 6.75 35.22
CA LEU A 509 -9.63 7.45 35.22
C LEU A 509 -10.78 6.47 35.48
N SER A 510 -11.81 6.99 36.15
CA SER A 510 -13.12 6.35 36.24
C SER A 510 -13.95 6.80 35.05
N LEU A 511 -14.40 5.87 34.21
CA LEU A 511 -15.13 6.19 32.98
C LEU A 511 -16.40 7.03 33.28
N PRO A 512 -16.55 8.21 32.67
CA PRO A 512 -17.73 9.07 32.92
C PRO A 512 -19.01 8.58 32.23
N SER A 513 -18.88 7.72 31.22
CA SER A 513 -19.99 7.03 30.55
C SER A 513 -19.56 5.64 30.07
N ALA A 514 -20.51 4.84 29.57
CA ALA A 514 -20.23 3.50 29.08
C ALA A 514 -19.54 3.53 27.71
N VAL A 515 -18.47 2.74 27.54
CA VAL A 515 -17.66 2.72 26.31
C VAL A 515 -17.39 1.30 25.82
N ASN A 516 -17.15 1.15 24.52
CA ASN A 516 -16.79 -0.14 23.93
C ASN A 516 -15.29 -0.39 24.03
N LEU A 517 -14.90 -1.49 24.68
CA LEU A 517 -13.53 -2.01 24.66
C LEU A 517 -13.33 -2.84 23.38
N ARG A 518 -12.26 -2.56 22.64
CA ARG A 518 -11.99 -3.16 21.33
C ARG A 518 -10.59 -3.73 21.24
N LYS A 519 -10.37 -4.69 20.35
CA LYS A 519 -9.05 -5.32 20.15
C LYS A 519 -8.09 -4.44 19.35
N VAL A 520 -8.63 -3.62 18.44
CA VAL A 520 -7.87 -2.77 17.52
C VAL A 520 -8.43 -1.34 17.50
N PRO A 521 -7.59 -0.30 17.31
CA PRO A 521 -8.00 1.11 17.32
C PRO A 521 -8.51 1.58 15.95
N THR A 522 -9.64 1.03 15.49
CA THR A 522 -10.27 1.44 14.22
C THR A 522 -11.78 1.35 14.28
N THR A 523 -12.50 2.22 13.57
CA THR A 523 -13.94 2.05 13.36
C THR A 523 -14.31 1.05 12.28
N VAL A 524 -13.37 0.60 11.45
CA VAL A 524 -13.65 -0.27 10.30
C VAL A 524 -13.63 -1.74 10.71
N ASN A 525 -14.70 -2.49 10.42
CA ASN A 525 -14.83 -3.93 10.68
C ASN A 525 -14.45 -4.34 12.12
N ASN A 526 -14.77 -3.49 13.09
CA ASN A 526 -14.36 -3.68 14.47
C ASN A 526 -15.56 -3.99 15.35
N THR A 527 -15.68 -5.24 15.79
CA THR A 527 -16.67 -5.65 16.79
C THR A 527 -16.10 -5.41 18.20
N PRO A 528 -16.83 -4.74 19.10
CA PRO A 528 -16.42 -4.62 20.50
C PRO A 528 -16.14 -5.99 21.13
N ILE A 529 -15.12 -6.07 21.97
CA ILE A 529 -14.89 -7.22 22.86
C ILE A 529 -16.05 -7.27 23.86
N LYS A 530 -16.31 -6.12 24.50
CA LYS A 530 -17.41 -5.90 25.44
C LYS A 530 -17.62 -4.39 25.65
N GLN A 531 -18.71 -4.06 26.32
CA GLN A 531 -18.94 -2.72 26.84
C GLN A 531 -18.39 -2.62 28.27
N LEU A 532 -17.73 -1.51 28.59
CA LEU A 532 -17.33 -1.13 29.93
C LEU A 532 -18.37 -0.15 30.46
N GLU A 533 -18.89 -0.41 31.65
CA GLU A 533 -19.90 0.44 32.29
C GLU A 533 -19.29 1.74 32.80
N LYS A 534 -20.16 2.76 32.95
CA LYS A 534 -19.82 3.99 33.67
C LYS A 534 -19.27 3.66 35.05
N GLY A 535 -18.21 4.34 35.47
CA GLY A 535 -17.54 4.11 36.75
C GLY A 535 -16.41 3.07 36.70
N THR A 536 -16.25 2.33 35.60
CA THR A 536 -15.14 1.39 35.46
C THR A 536 -13.81 2.12 35.51
N ALA A 537 -12.92 1.72 36.42
CA ALA A 537 -11.57 2.26 36.52
C ALA A 537 -10.65 1.65 35.45
N ILE A 538 -10.00 2.50 34.67
CA ILE A 538 -9.05 2.12 33.62
C ILE A 538 -7.73 2.88 33.80
N THR A 539 -6.63 2.26 33.38
CA THR A 539 -5.31 2.88 33.28
C THR A 539 -4.91 2.98 31.82
N ILE A 540 -4.41 4.15 31.37
CA ILE A 540 -3.85 4.30 30.01
C ILE A 540 -2.45 3.72 29.98
N ILE A 541 -2.19 2.82 29.03
CA ILE A 541 -0.96 2.02 28.98
C ILE A 541 -0.12 2.24 27.71
N ASP A 542 -0.57 3.09 26.80
CA ASP A 542 0.14 3.40 25.55
C ASP A 542 -0.22 4.81 25.05
N GLN A 543 0.58 5.35 24.13
CA GLN A 543 0.31 6.63 23.49
C GLN A 543 -1.02 6.57 22.71
N PRO A 544 -1.77 7.68 22.64
CA PRO A 544 -3.01 7.73 21.88
C PRO A 544 -2.76 7.43 20.40
N THR A 545 -3.67 6.67 19.79
CA THR A 545 -3.61 6.28 18.37
C THR A 545 -4.78 6.89 17.61
N GLU A 546 -4.51 7.51 16.47
CA GLU A 546 -5.52 8.21 15.70
C GLU A 546 -6.21 7.32 14.66
N ASP A 547 -7.54 7.44 14.55
CA ASP A 547 -8.33 6.75 13.54
C ASP A 547 -8.00 7.25 12.11
N SER A 548 -8.08 6.39 11.10
CA SER A 548 -7.79 6.75 9.71
C SER A 548 -8.91 7.56 9.04
N ASN A 549 -10.12 7.59 9.62
CA ASN A 549 -11.21 8.42 9.12
C ASN A 549 -11.07 9.86 9.64
N LYS A 550 -10.98 10.83 8.73
CA LYS A 550 -10.82 12.26 9.07
C LYS A 550 -11.99 12.85 9.87
N PHE A 551 -13.18 12.28 9.74
CA PHE A 551 -14.37 12.72 10.48
C PHE A 551 -14.42 12.17 11.92
N ASN A 552 -13.60 11.16 12.23
CA ASN A 552 -13.46 10.67 13.59
C ASN A 552 -12.44 11.55 14.34
N ILE A 553 -12.94 12.63 14.94
CA ILE A 553 -12.14 13.59 15.72
C ILE A 553 -11.70 13.02 17.09
N PHE A 554 -12.28 11.91 17.54
CA PHE A 554 -11.81 11.18 18.72
C PHE A 554 -10.45 10.48 18.49
N THR A 555 -9.77 10.14 19.57
CA THR A 555 -8.57 9.31 19.56
C THR A 555 -8.81 7.97 20.27
N TRP A 556 -7.96 6.99 20.02
CA TRP A 556 -7.99 5.69 20.68
C TRP A 556 -6.96 5.62 21.79
N TYR A 557 -7.39 5.30 23.01
CA TYR A 557 -6.50 4.98 24.11
C TYR A 557 -6.40 3.48 24.30
N LYS A 558 -5.17 2.97 24.36
CA LYS A 558 -4.93 1.61 24.85
C LYS A 558 -5.00 1.64 26.37
N VAL A 559 -5.84 0.81 26.94
CA VAL A 559 -6.15 0.82 28.37
C VAL A 559 -6.05 -0.56 28.97
N LYS A 560 -5.78 -0.60 30.28
CA LYS A 560 -5.95 -1.76 31.15
C LYS A 560 -7.15 -1.51 32.07
N VAL A 561 -8.09 -2.44 32.10
CA VAL A 561 -9.22 -2.43 33.06
C VAL A 561 -8.69 -2.85 34.42
N ASN A 562 -8.78 -1.98 35.43
CA ASN A 562 -8.08 -2.19 36.70
C ASN A 562 -8.61 -3.39 37.48
N SER A 563 -9.91 -3.68 37.40
CA SER A 563 -10.54 -4.80 38.11
C SER A 563 -10.24 -6.17 37.52
N THR A 564 -10.05 -6.28 36.20
CA THR A 564 -9.86 -7.57 35.52
C THR A 564 -8.46 -7.77 34.95
N GLY A 565 -7.67 -6.70 34.82
CA GLY A 565 -6.39 -6.70 34.12
C GLY A 565 -6.50 -6.77 32.59
N GLU A 566 -7.71 -6.83 32.03
CA GLU A 566 -7.94 -6.94 30.59
C GLU A 566 -7.46 -5.68 29.86
N THR A 567 -6.82 -5.86 28.71
CA THR A 567 -6.31 -4.75 27.89
C THR A 567 -7.04 -4.64 26.57
N GLY A 568 -7.26 -3.42 26.10
CA GLY A 568 -7.83 -3.15 24.79
C GLY A 568 -7.82 -1.66 24.47
N TYR A 569 -8.57 -1.27 23.45
CA TYR A 569 -8.69 0.12 23.00
C TYR A 569 -10.07 0.66 23.30
N VAL A 570 -10.12 1.90 23.79
CA VAL A 570 -11.35 2.68 23.99
C VAL A 570 -11.25 3.99 23.22
N ALA A 571 -12.34 4.40 22.57
CA ALA A 571 -12.42 5.68 21.89
C ALA A 571 -12.67 6.79 22.92
N SER A 572 -12.03 7.95 22.79
CA SER A 572 -12.18 9.12 23.65
C SER A 572 -13.53 9.84 23.46
N LEU A 573 -14.62 9.09 23.65
CA LEU A 573 -16.02 9.49 23.43
C LEU A 573 -16.85 9.37 24.73
N TRP A 574 -16.21 9.53 25.88
CA TRP A 574 -16.82 9.25 27.18
C TRP A 574 -17.32 10.46 27.93
#